data_AF-A0A6G1GNQ4-F1
#
_entry.id   AF-A0A6G1GNQ4-F1
#
_cell.length_a   1.000
_cell.length_b   1.000
_cell.length_c   1.000
_cell.angle_alpha   90.00
_cell.angle_beta   90.00
_cell.angle_gamma   90.00
#
_symmetry.space_group_name_H-M   'P 1'
#
loop_
_entity.id
_entity.type
_entity.pdbx_description
1 polymer ?
#
loop_
_entity_poly.entity_id
_entity_poly.type
_entity_poly.pdbx_seq_one_letter_code
_entity_poly.pdbx_strand_id
1 'polypeptide(L)'
;MPSPPPSLNEQSPTSARLQPPRPSVQRSQSSTARFLSQPISVQWRTALVRLPRAVPPLALKWTASDCSYPIIVDLPSRGKYKIPVYIFVPQKIDFTKPVSLPVVLDFHGGGFYLGSCLEQAPFCGMMANELNCIAISVDYRMGPIDQFPAALEDGEDVLRAILEPTAPGYPILRKAIIDKLLSDAKADAKTIRKAEARAAKKAFKAEKKALKKQGKKEISKTPNALALAPDADPSLAGTGEGPLSKTSSRVSELSSNPESTPSSSLPASRVPSRDPSRAPSRTPSIDISIDPTRVAISGFSSGGNLALNLGLSVHPPQLDSAWPCPFPSDHPSTIPLLLFYPSLDLHQLPSERTRPAHAPVPKGFWSETSDLLAPTYLPREQAGHPRASPGLADLEGLHDQARMLLVLPSNDSLAHQSEIWVKKVKEHRRGGDLRVERYEDMKHGWTQMPEGWLSDEEKRTRKDIFEKTLEFTRDLWGRDEMEVKG
;
A
#
# COMPACT_ATOMS: atom_id res chain seq x y z
N MET A 1 -48.26 63.36 -31.23
CA MET A 1 -46.86 63.04 -30.89
C MET A 1 -46.78 62.64 -29.42
N PRO A 2 -46.87 61.35 -29.06
CA PRO A 2 -46.46 60.86 -27.75
C PRO A 2 -44.97 60.49 -27.74
N SER A 3 -44.31 60.63 -26.59
CA SER A 3 -42.87 60.40 -26.40
C SER A 3 -42.47 58.91 -26.51
N PRO A 4 -41.22 58.59 -26.90
CA PRO A 4 -40.73 57.21 -26.96
C PRO A 4 -40.46 56.63 -25.55
N PRO A 5 -40.48 55.29 -25.38
CA PRO A 5 -40.15 54.64 -24.11
C PRO A 5 -38.64 54.72 -23.79
N PRO A 6 -38.25 54.62 -22.51
CA PRO A 6 -36.85 54.67 -22.11
C PRO A 6 -36.10 53.39 -22.49
N SER A 7 -34.86 53.54 -22.95
CA SER A 7 -33.94 52.45 -23.28
C SER A 7 -33.53 51.68 -22.02
N LEU A 8 -33.80 50.37 -21.98
CA LEU A 8 -33.17 49.47 -21.01
C LEU A 8 -31.69 49.33 -21.36
N ASN A 9 -30.82 49.78 -20.45
CA ASN A 9 -29.38 49.76 -20.63
C ASN A 9 -28.85 48.38 -20.18
N GLU A 10 -28.34 47.58 -21.10
CA GLU A 10 -27.70 46.30 -20.78
C GLU A 10 -26.37 46.54 -20.04
N GLN A 11 -26.40 46.49 -18.71
CA GLN A 11 -25.20 46.39 -17.90
C GLN A 11 -24.91 44.91 -17.62
N SER A 12 -23.99 44.34 -18.40
CA SER A 12 -23.42 43.02 -18.13
C SER A 12 -22.81 43.00 -16.73
N PRO A 13 -23.09 41.98 -15.89
CA PRO A 13 -22.48 41.89 -14.57
C PRO A 13 -20.98 41.63 -14.72
N THR A 14 -20.15 42.61 -14.36
CA THR A 14 -18.70 42.47 -14.28
C THR A 14 -18.34 41.28 -13.41
N SER A 15 -17.60 40.32 -13.98
CA SER A 15 -16.98 39.23 -13.24
C SER A 15 -16.15 39.79 -12.09
N ALA A 16 -16.60 39.56 -10.85
CA ALA A 16 -15.83 39.87 -9.66
C ALA A 16 -14.65 38.88 -9.61
N ARG A 17 -13.51 39.33 -10.16
CA ARG A 17 -12.29 38.54 -10.30
C ARG A 17 -11.79 38.10 -8.92
N LEU A 18 -12.04 36.83 -8.58
CA LEU A 18 -11.61 36.20 -7.33
C LEU A 18 -10.08 36.07 -7.31
N GLN A 19 -9.40 37.13 -6.86
CA GLN A 19 -7.99 37.01 -6.48
C GLN A 19 -7.89 36.04 -5.29
N PRO A 20 -6.91 35.12 -5.26
CA PRO A 20 -6.53 34.52 -4.00
C PRO A 20 -6.08 35.65 -3.05
N PRO A 21 -6.45 35.61 -1.75
CA PRO A 21 -5.98 36.61 -0.82
C PRO A 21 -4.45 36.60 -0.83
N ARG A 22 -3.82 37.78 -1.03
CA ARG A 22 -2.39 37.96 -0.74
C ARG A 22 -2.14 37.39 0.66
N PRO A 23 -1.02 36.70 0.92
CA PRO A 23 -0.75 36.09 2.22
C PRO A 23 -0.73 37.18 3.30
N SER A 24 -1.88 37.38 3.93
CA SER A 24 -1.99 38.21 5.12
C SER A 24 -1.05 37.62 6.15
N VAL A 25 -0.27 38.47 6.81
CA VAL A 25 0.64 38.05 7.88
C VAL A 25 -0.20 37.73 9.12
N GLN A 26 -1.00 36.67 9.03
CA GLN A 26 -1.61 36.02 10.17
C GLN A 26 -0.46 35.53 11.04
N ARG A 27 -0.37 36.08 12.26
CA ARG A 27 0.47 35.51 13.32
C ARG A 27 0.18 34.02 13.35
N SER A 28 1.23 33.19 13.27
CA SER A 28 1.17 31.73 13.27
C SER A 28 0.55 31.19 14.56
N GLN A 29 -0.78 31.22 14.66
CA GLN A 29 -1.53 30.62 15.76
C GLN A 29 -1.34 29.10 15.72
N SER A 30 -1.23 28.47 16.88
CA SER A 30 -1.20 27.01 16.96
C SER A 30 -2.51 26.43 16.42
N SER A 31 -2.49 25.19 15.92
CA SER A 31 -3.71 24.51 15.47
C SER A 31 -4.77 24.41 16.58
N THR A 32 -4.34 24.32 17.85
CA THR A 32 -5.22 24.41 19.02
C THR A 32 -5.93 25.77 19.11
N ALA A 33 -5.20 26.88 18.94
CA ALA A 33 -5.80 28.22 18.98
C ALA A 33 -6.79 28.43 17.81
N ARG A 34 -6.41 28.02 16.58
CA ARG A 34 -7.28 28.06 15.39
C ARG A 34 -8.55 27.21 15.52
N PHE A 35 -8.48 26.11 16.29
CA PHE A 35 -9.64 25.27 16.58
C PHE A 35 -10.53 25.89 17.66
N LEU A 36 -9.95 26.40 18.75
CA LEU A 36 -10.70 27.03 19.85
C LEU A 36 -11.35 28.36 19.46
N SER A 37 -10.89 29.02 18.39
CA SER A 37 -11.56 30.20 17.80
C SER A 37 -12.79 29.88 16.95
N GLN A 38 -13.08 28.61 16.65
CA GLN A 38 -14.27 28.21 15.91
C GLN A 38 -15.54 28.34 16.77
N PRO A 39 -16.74 28.53 16.16
CA PRO A 39 -18.00 28.43 16.90
C PRO A 39 -18.11 27.11 17.66
N ILE A 40 -18.71 27.12 18.86
CA ILE A 40 -18.85 25.92 19.71
C ILE A 40 -19.52 24.77 18.93
N SER A 41 -20.52 25.09 18.09
CA SER A 41 -21.20 24.14 17.20
C SER A 41 -20.26 23.45 16.21
N VAL A 42 -19.30 24.17 15.64
CA VAL A 42 -18.25 23.63 14.77
C VAL A 42 -17.30 22.76 15.61
N GLN A 43 -16.87 23.23 16.79
CA GLN A 43 -15.92 22.50 17.63
C GLN A 43 -16.43 21.10 18.02
N TRP A 44 -17.62 20.99 18.62
CA TRP A 44 -18.12 19.69 19.08
C TRP A 44 -18.54 18.76 17.93
N ARG A 45 -19.10 19.31 16.83
CA ARG A 45 -19.40 18.51 15.63
C ARG A 45 -18.13 18.00 14.96
N THR A 46 -17.08 18.82 14.88
CA THR A 46 -15.75 18.37 14.40
C THR A 46 -15.19 17.26 15.29
N ALA A 47 -15.25 17.41 16.62
CA ALA A 47 -14.79 16.39 17.55
C ALA A 47 -15.54 15.05 17.35
N LEU A 48 -16.86 15.10 17.15
CA LEU A 48 -17.69 13.92 16.89
C LEU A 48 -17.31 13.21 15.58
N VAL A 49 -17.27 13.93 14.45
CA VAL A 49 -16.97 13.31 13.13
C VAL A 49 -15.52 12.84 13.01
N ARG A 50 -14.62 13.32 13.88
CA ARG A 50 -13.23 12.87 13.95
C ARG A 50 -12.96 11.80 15.00
N LEU A 51 -13.97 11.29 15.73
CA LEU A 51 -13.80 10.13 16.63
C LEU A 51 -13.13 8.91 15.95
N PRO A 52 -13.43 8.53 14.70
CA PRO A 52 -12.73 7.44 14.01
C PRO A 52 -11.22 7.65 13.90
N ARG A 53 -10.74 8.90 13.84
CA ARG A 53 -9.31 9.25 13.78
C ARG A 53 -8.58 9.02 15.11
N ALA A 54 -9.31 8.86 16.22
CA ALA A 54 -8.74 8.49 17.52
C ALA A 54 -8.56 6.97 17.69
N VAL A 55 -9.05 6.15 16.75
CA VAL A 55 -8.83 4.70 16.75
C VAL A 55 -7.33 4.44 16.55
N PRO A 56 -6.65 3.72 17.48
CA PRO A 56 -5.24 3.44 17.31
C PRO A 56 -5.04 2.51 16.11
N PRO A 57 -3.98 2.68 15.29
CA PRO A 57 -3.71 1.81 14.14
C PRO A 57 -3.67 0.31 14.48
N LEU A 58 -3.37 -0.04 15.74
CA LEU A 58 -3.39 -1.42 16.26
C LEU A 58 -4.72 -2.14 16.01
N ALA A 59 -5.84 -1.40 15.96
CA ALA A 59 -7.17 -1.93 15.68
C ALA A 59 -7.27 -2.67 14.34
N LEU A 60 -6.44 -2.29 13.35
CA LEU A 60 -6.37 -2.97 12.04
C LEU A 60 -6.07 -4.47 12.16
N LYS A 61 -5.38 -4.92 13.22
CA LYS A 61 -5.13 -6.35 13.45
C LYS A 61 -6.40 -7.17 13.72
N TRP A 62 -7.49 -6.52 14.11
CA TRP A 62 -8.79 -7.15 14.34
C TRP A 62 -9.79 -6.85 13.22
N THR A 63 -9.71 -5.67 12.58
CA THR A 63 -10.66 -5.26 11.53
C THR A 63 -10.22 -5.61 10.11
N ALA A 64 -8.93 -5.89 9.89
CA ALA A 64 -8.36 -6.23 8.59
C ALA A 64 -7.13 -7.16 8.76
N SER A 65 -7.34 -8.37 9.29
CA SER A 65 -6.27 -9.35 9.59
C SER A 65 -5.37 -9.69 8.40
N ASP A 66 -5.93 -9.59 7.19
CA ASP A 66 -5.33 -10.08 5.96
C ASP A 66 -4.62 -8.95 5.16
N CYS A 67 -4.66 -7.71 5.67
CA CYS A 67 -4.01 -6.56 5.04
C CYS A 67 -2.56 -6.37 5.53
N SER A 68 -1.72 -5.74 4.72
CA SER A 68 -0.42 -5.24 5.19
C SER A 68 -0.63 -4.14 6.22
N TYR A 69 -0.04 -4.29 7.41
CA TYR A 69 -0.09 -3.24 8.41
C TYR A 69 0.80 -2.05 7.99
N PRO A 70 0.28 -0.81 7.96
CA PRO A 70 1.02 0.32 7.43
C PRO A 70 2.17 0.76 8.34
N ILE A 71 3.24 1.26 7.75
CA ILE A 71 4.15 2.16 8.44
C ILE A 71 3.63 3.59 8.29
N ILE A 72 3.78 4.41 9.34
CA ILE A 72 3.41 5.82 9.31
C ILE A 72 4.69 6.64 9.23
N VAL A 73 4.76 7.55 8.26
CA VAL A 73 5.94 8.40 8.00
C VAL A 73 5.50 9.84 7.89
N ASP A 74 6.19 10.74 8.58
CA ASP A 74 6.01 12.18 8.44
C ASP A 74 6.84 12.71 7.25
N LEU A 75 6.18 13.17 6.19
CA LEU A 75 6.84 13.88 5.09
C LEU A 75 6.81 15.41 5.31
N PRO A 76 7.84 16.16 4.88
CA PRO A 76 7.82 17.62 4.91
C PRO A 76 6.81 18.17 3.90
N SER A 77 5.95 19.10 4.33
CA SER A 77 5.20 19.96 3.41
C SER A 77 6.05 21.14 2.92
N ARG A 78 5.56 21.87 1.92
CA ARG A 78 6.02 23.21 1.52
C ARG A 78 5.89 24.26 2.62
N GLY A 79 5.12 23.97 3.67
CA GLY A 79 4.90 24.84 4.83
C GLY A 79 5.70 24.40 6.06
N LYS A 80 5.12 24.64 7.25
CA LYS A 80 5.67 24.17 8.54
C LYS A 80 5.02 22.89 9.05
N TYR A 81 4.08 22.33 8.29
CA TYR A 81 3.37 21.11 8.63
C TYR A 81 4.18 19.88 8.18
N LYS A 82 3.94 18.76 8.86
CA LYS A 82 4.41 17.44 8.44
C LYS A 82 3.19 16.62 8.02
N ILE A 83 3.23 16.08 6.82
CA ILE A 83 2.15 15.31 6.22
C ILE A 83 2.35 13.84 6.62
N PRO A 84 1.49 13.26 7.47
CA PRO A 84 1.56 11.84 7.78
C PRO A 84 1.10 11.04 6.57
N VAL A 85 1.88 10.05 6.17
CA VAL A 85 1.49 9.09 5.13
C VAL A 85 1.49 7.68 5.67
N TYR A 86 0.45 6.93 5.32
CA TYR A 86 0.25 5.54 5.71
C TYR A 86 0.69 4.66 4.54
N ILE A 87 1.81 3.98 4.69
CA ILE A 87 2.49 3.26 3.61
C ILE A 87 2.28 1.75 3.80
N PHE A 88 1.68 1.14 2.79
CA PHE A 88 1.40 -0.28 2.68
C PHE A 88 2.35 -0.89 1.64
N VAL A 89 3.03 -1.97 2.01
CA VAL A 89 3.94 -2.71 1.12
C VAL A 89 3.38 -4.11 0.83
N PRO A 90 3.71 -4.74 -0.32
CA PRO A 90 3.27 -6.10 -0.62
C PRO A 90 3.89 -7.11 0.35
N GLN A 91 3.14 -8.11 0.80
CA GLN A 91 3.64 -9.16 1.69
C GLN A 91 4.44 -10.26 0.98
N LYS A 92 4.33 -10.39 -0.35
CA LYS A 92 4.84 -11.54 -1.12
C LYS A 92 5.79 -11.10 -2.23
N ILE A 93 6.96 -10.60 -1.86
CA ILE A 93 7.98 -10.16 -2.82
C ILE A 93 9.07 -11.21 -2.99
N ASP A 94 9.39 -11.54 -4.24
CA ASP A 94 10.54 -12.36 -4.61
C ASP A 94 11.82 -11.52 -4.63
N PHE A 95 12.48 -11.43 -3.48
CA PHE A 95 13.77 -10.75 -3.32
C PHE A 95 14.98 -11.49 -3.96
N THR A 96 14.77 -12.53 -4.76
CA THR A 96 15.86 -13.17 -5.53
C THR A 96 16.22 -12.41 -6.81
N LYS A 97 15.40 -11.43 -7.20
CA LYS A 97 15.58 -10.56 -8.37
C LYS A 97 15.60 -9.09 -7.93
N PRO A 98 16.09 -8.15 -8.77
CA PRO A 98 15.83 -6.73 -8.58
C PRO A 98 14.32 -6.46 -8.52
N VAL A 99 13.90 -5.64 -7.56
CA VAL A 99 12.51 -5.31 -7.28
C VAL A 99 12.29 -3.82 -7.55
N SER A 100 11.48 -3.48 -8.54
CA SER A 100 11.01 -2.11 -8.76
C SER A 100 9.49 -2.09 -8.61
N LEU A 101 9.00 -1.41 -7.58
CA LEU A 101 7.57 -1.42 -7.20
C LEU A 101 6.85 -0.16 -7.72
N PRO A 102 5.75 -0.31 -8.48
CA PRO A 102 4.81 0.77 -8.77
C PRO A 102 4.23 1.41 -7.51
N VAL A 103 3.57 2.56 -7.66
CA VAL A 103 2.92 3.28 -6.55
C VAL A 103 1.45 3.54 -6.81
N VAL A 104 0.61 3.30 -5.81
CA VAL A 104 -0.76 3.82 -5.72
C VAL A 104 -0.78 4.91 -4.65
N LEU A 105 -0.97 6.17 -5.05
CA LEU A 105 -1.17 7.29 -4.13
C LEU A 105 -2.69 7.45 -3.89
N ASP A 106 -3.13 7.27 -2.65
CA ASP A 106 -4.55 7.24 -2.28
C ASP A 106 -4.97 8.41 -1.37
N PHE A 107 -6.17 8.92 -1.62
CA PHE A 107 -6.81 9.96 -0.84
C PHE A 107 -8.13 9.48 -0.24
N HIS A 108 -8.23 9.53 1.09
CA HIS A 108 -9.45 9.14 1.80
C HIS A 108 -10.64 10.08 1.52
N GLY A 109 -11.85 9.59 1.82
CA GLY A 109 -13.08 10.40 1.74
C GLY A 109 -13.34 11.21 3.00
N GLY A 110 -14.45 11.96 3.01
CA GLY A 110 -14.91 12.69 4.21
C GLY A 110 -15.11 14.21 4.07
N GLY A 111 -15.37 14.70 2.86
CA GLY A 111 -15.78 16.09 2.63
C GLY A 111 -14.74 17.14 3.02
N PHE A 112 -13.48 16.73 3.22
CA PHE A 112 -12.38 17.56 3.76
C PHE A 112 -12.53 18.03 5.22
N TYR A 113 -13.41 17.41 6.01
CA TYR A 113 -13.55 17.69 7.45
C TYR A 113 -13.58 16.45 8.35
N LEU A 114 -13.89 15.27 7.79
CA LEU A 114 -13.86 13.96 8.46
C LEU A 114 -13.05 12.93 7.64
N GLY A 115 -12.98 11.69 8.16
CA GLY A 115 -12.35 10.55 7.49
C GLY A 115 -10.89 10.34 7.92
N SER A 116 -10.33 9.20 7.51
CA SER A 116 -8.97 8.78 7.90
C SER A 116 -8.32 7.80 6.93
N CYS A 117 -6.99 7.75 6.94
CA CYS A 117 -6.23 6.69 6.27
C CYS A 117 -6.52 5.28 6.84
N LEU A 118 -7.05 5.17 8.07
CA LEU A 118 -7.44 3.88 8.65
C LEU A 118 -8.70 3.31 8.01
N GLU A 119 -9.62 4.17 7.56
CA GLU A 119 -10.78 3.75 6.75
C GLU A 119 -10.35 3.26 5.35
N GLN A 120 -9.22 3.74 4.83
CA GLN A 120 -8.64 3.29 3.55
C GLN A 120 -7.66 2.12 3.68
N ALA A 121 -7.27 1.75 4.89
CA ALA A 121 -6.29 0.70 5.12
C ALA A 121 -6.65 -0.67 4.50
N PRO A 122 -7.92 -1.14 4.50
CA PRO A 122 -8.29 -2.36 3.79
C PRO A 122 -8.06 -2.24 2.29
N PHE A 123 -8.50 -1.15 1.66
CA PHE A 123 -8.32 -0.91 0.22
C PHE A 123 -6.84 -0.81 -0.15
N CYS A 124 -6.08 0.05 0.51
CA CYS A 124 -4.65 0.23 0.26
C CYS A 124 -3.84 -1.05 0.49
N GLY A 125 -4.15 -1.81 1.55
CA GLY A 125 -3.49 -3.09 1.84
C GLY A 125 -3.80 -4.17 0.81
N MET A 126 -5.02 -4.22 0.27
CA MET A 126 -5.37 -5.12 -0.82
C MET A 126 -4.71 -4.69 -2.14
N MET A 127 -4.74 -3.40 -2.50
CA MET A 127 -4.07 -2.87 -3.70
C MET A 127 -2.57 -3.19 -3.67
N ALA A 128 -1.88 -2.96 -2.55
CA ALA A 128 -0.46 -3.26 -2.39
C ALA A 128 -0.14 -4.74 -2.62
N ASN A 129 -0.96 -5.65 -2.07
CA ASN A 129 -0.76 -7.09 -2.21
C ASN A 129 -1.12 -7.62 -3.61
N GLU A 130 -2.20 -7.13 -4.21
CA GLU A 130 -2.71 -7.64 -5.49
C GLU A 130 -1.95 -7.07 -6.69
N LEU A 131 -1.55 -5.79 -6.65
CA LEU A 131 -0.77 -5.18 -7.72
C LEU A 131 0.75 -5.38 -7.54
N ASN A 132 1.20 -5.92 -6.40
CA ASN A 132 2.59 -5.87 -5.96
C ASN A 132 3.17 -4.45 -6.04
N CYS A 133 2.40 -3.47 -5.54
CA CYS A 133 2.77 -2.06 -5.52
C CYS A 133 2.94 -1.54 -4.09
N ILE A 134 3.51 -0.35 -3.95
CA ILE A 134 3.44 0.40 -2.69
C ILE A 134 2.14 1.21 -2.74
N ALA A 135 1.26 1.07 -1.75
CA ALA A 135 0.11 1.97 -1.60
C ALA A 135 0.39 3.00 -0.50
N ILE A 136 0.09 4.27 -0.75
CA ILE A 136 0.38 5.40 0.14
C ILE A 136 -0.90 6.18 0.35
N SER A 137 -1.53 6.07 1.52
CA SER A 137 -2.71 6.88 1.87
C SER A 137 -2.28 8.16 2.60
N VAL A 138 -2.69 9.32 2.10
CA VAL A 138 -2.28 10.64 2.61
C VAL A 138 -3.22 11.14 3.70
N ASP A 139 -2.69 11.44 4.89
CA ASP A 139 -3.46 12.02 6.00
C ASP A 139 -3.47 13.55 5.91
N TYR A 140 -4.15 14.04 4.87
CA TYR A 140 -4.10 15.45 4.44
C TYR A 140 -4.77 16.43 5.43
N ARG A 141 -4.34 17.70 5.41
CA ARG A 141 -4.92 18.79 6.21
C ARG A 141 -6.40 19.04 5.91
N MET A 142 -7.20 19.34 6.94
CA MET A 142 -8.66 19.38 6.86
C MET A 142 -9.30 20.49 7.71
N GLY A 143 -10.46 20.99 7.25
CA GLY A 143 -11.28 21.96 7.95
C GLY A 143 -11.84 21.40 9.28
N PRO A 144 -12.05 22.22 10.31
CA PRO A 144 -12.02 23.69 10.31
C PRO A 144 -10.65 24.32 10.58
N ILE A 145 -9.61 23.49 10.79
CA ILE A 145 -8.28 23.98 11.21
C ILE A 145 -7.54 24.57 10.01
N ASP A 146 -7.50 23.82 8.92
CA ASP A 146 -6.80 24.17 7.68
C ASP A 146 -7.81 24.18 6.52
N GLN A 147 -7.86 25.29 5.79
CA GLN A 147 -8.83 25.52 4.71
C GLN A 147 -8.24 25.15 3.35
N PHE A 148 -9.07 25.08 2.31
CA PHE A 148 -8.62 25.04 0.92
C PHE A 148 -7.57 26.15 0.66
N PRO A 149 -6.44 25.86 0.00
CA PRO A 149 -6.08 24.63 -0.72
C PRO A 149 -5.27 23.59 0.09
N ALA A 150 -5.25 23.63 1.42
CA ALA A 150 -4.30 22.85 2.23
C ALA A 150 -4.21 21.34 1.91
N ALA A 151 -5.34 20.65 1.76
CA ALA A 151 -5.34 19.20 1.46
C ALA A 151 -4.70 18.86 0.11
N LEU A 152 -4.89 19.76 -0.86
CA LEU A 152 -4.34 19.65 -2.20
C LEU A 152 -2.83 19.89 -2.20
N GLU A 153 -2.35 20.91 -1.48
CA GLU A 153 -0.91 21.14 -1.31
C GLU A 153 -0.20 19.92 -0.73
N ASP A 154 -0.83 19.28 0.27
CA ASP A 154 -0.28 18.07 0.89
C ASP A 154 -0.22 16.91 -0.11
N GLY A 155 -1.30 16.68 -0.88
CA GLY A 155 -1.32 15.64 -1.92
C GLY A 155 -0.28 15.86 -3.03
N GLU A 156 -0.09 17.12 -3.45
CA GLU A 156 0.97 17.49 -4.39
C GLU A 156 2.37 17.27 -3.82
N ASP A 157 2.62 17.64 -2.56
CA ASP A 157 3.94 17.50 -1.92
C ASP A 157 4.30 16.01 -1.73
N VAL A 158 3.32 15.14 -1.44
CA VAL A 158 3.52 13.68 -1.42
C VAL A 158 3.76 13.12 -2.83
N LEU A 159 3.03 13.58 -3.86
CA LEU A 159 3.27 13.15 -5.23
C LEU A 159 4.68 13.54 -5.72
N ARG A 160 5.13 14.76 -5.41
CA ARG A 160 6.53 15.17 -5.67
C ARG A 160 7.55 14.33 -4.91
N ALA A 161 7.26 13.93 -3.67
CA ALA A 161 8.13 12.99 -2.94
C ALA A 161 8.24 11.60 -3.59
N ILE A 162 7.26 11.18 -4.41
CA ILE A 162 7.33 9.95 -5.21
C ILE A 162 8.18 10.17 -6.47
N LEU A 163 7.86 11.22 -7.23
CA LEU A 163 8.36 11.48 -8.58
C LEU A 163 9.73 12.17 -8.64
N GLU A 164 9.96 13.20 -7.82
CA GLU A 164 11.06 14.17 -7.99
C GLU A 164 12.22 13.91 -7.02
N PRO A 165 13.43 13.56 -7.48
CA PRO A 165 14.61 13.39 -6.61
C PRO A 165 15.00 14.62 -5.79
N THR A 166 14.59 15.80 -6.25
CA THR A 166 14.81 17.11 -5.60
C THR A 166 13.80 17.43 -4.50
N ALA A 167 12.67 16.71 -4.42
CA ALA A 167 11.64 16.99 -3.42
C ALA A 167 12.13 16.62 -2.00
N PRO A 168 11.93 17.48 -0.98
CA PRO A 168 12.42 17.21 0.39
C PRO A 168 11.91 15.90 1.01
N GLY A 169 10.73 15.41 0.59
CA GLY A 169 10.17 14.14 1.04
C GLY A 169 10.77 12.90 0.37
N TYR A 170 11.38 13.02 -0.81
CA TYR A 170 11.88 11.90 -1.62
C TYR A 170 12.85 10.96 -0.88
N PRO A 171 13.94 11.45 -0.23
CA PRO A 171 14.85 10.57 0.50
C PRO A 171 14.21 9.94 1.75
N ILE A 172 13.27 10.64 2.39
CA ILE A 172 12.58 10.17 3.60
C ILE A 172 11.63 9.02 3.25
N LEU A 173 10.82 9.21 2.20
CA LEU A 173 9.86 8.24 1.71
C LEU A 173 10.56 6.95 1.25
N ARG A 174 11.57 7.07 0.40
CA ARG A 174 12.34 5.92 -0.13
C ARG A 174 13.05 5.16 0.98
N LYS A 175 13.70 5.85 1.93
CA LYS A 175 14.35 5.19 3.07
C LYS A 175 13.36 4.37 3.89
N ALA A 176 12.20 4.93 4.24
CA ALA A 176 11.21 4.24 5.07
C ALA A 176 10.64 2.98 4.40
N ILE A 177 10.35 3.05 3.09
CA ILE A 177 9.87 1.92 2.28
C ILE A 177 10.93 0.82 2.18
N ILE A 178 12.17 1.17 1.82
CA ILE A 178 13.27 0.21 1.69
C ILE A 178 13.60 -0.45 3.03
N ASP A 179 13.66 0.32 4.13
CA ASP A 179 13.89 -0.21 5.47
C ASP A 179 12.82 -1.23 5.89
N LYS A 180 11.54 -0.95 5.57
CA LYS A 180 10.42 -1.87 5.85
C LYS A 180 10.51 -3.15 5.03
N LEU A 181 10.71 -3.04 3.71
CA LEU A 181 10.86 -4.19 2.82
C LEU A 181 12.04 -5.09 3.23
N LEU A 182 13.20 -4.49 3.55
CA LEU A 182 14.36 -5.22 4.04
C LEU A 182 14.15 -5.81 5.44
N SER A 183 13.31 -5.21 6.28
CA SER A 183 12.92 -5.77 7.59
C SER A 183 12.03 -7.00 7.41
N ASP A 184 11.04 -6.93 6.53
CA ASP A 184 10.10 -8.03 6.25
C ASP A 184 10.85 -9.22 5.63
N ALA A 185 11.69 -8.98 4.61
CA ALA A 185 12.54 -10.00 3.99
C ALA A 185 13.40 -10.77 5.01
N LYS A 186 13.94 -10.08 6.03
CA LYS A 186 14.72 -10.69 7.13
C LYS A 186 13.84 -11.50 8.08
N ALA A 187 12.61 -11.06 8.34
CA ALA A 187 11.64 -11.77 9.17
C ALA A 187 11.17 -13.08 8.49
N ASP A 188 10.94 -13.04 7.19
CA ASP A 188 10.53 -14.21 6.40
C ASP A 188 11.66 -15.23 6.28
N ALA A 189 12.88 -14.80 5.92
CA ALA A 189 14.05 -15.67 5.88
C ALA A 189 14.33 -16.35 7.25
N LYS A 190 14.10 -15.64 8.36
CA LYS A 190 14.19 -16.21 9.72
C LYS A 190 13.08 -17.22 10.01
N THR A 191 11.87 -16.98 9.50
CA THR A 191 10.71 -17.87 9.67
C THR A 191 10.86 -19.15 8.85
N ILE A 192 11.30 -19.05 7.60
CA ILE A 192 11.63 -20.17 6.71
C ILE A 192 12.70 -21.07 7.36
N ARG A 193 13.86 -20.51 7.75
CA ARG A 193 14.92 -21.26 8.45
C ARG A 193 14.43 -21.98 9.71
N LYS A 194 13.50 -21.36 10.46
CA LYS A 194 12.89 -21.96 11.66
C LYS A 194 11.91 -23.10 11.30
N ALA A 195 11.21 -23.01 10.19
CA ALA A 195 10.34 -24.07 9.67
C ALA A 195 11.15 -25.26 9.15
N GLU A 196 12.19 -25.01 8.35
CA GLU A 196 13.14 -26.02 7.85
C GLU A 196 13.81 -26.79 9.01
N ALA A 197 14.34 -26.07 10.01
CA ALA A 197 14.95 -26.69 11.19
C ALA A 197 13.95 -27.52 12.02
N ARG A 198 12.66 -27.17 12.02
CA ARG A 198 11.59 -27.98 12.63
C ARG A 198 11.27 -29.22 11.79
N ALA A 199 11.22 -29.09 10.47
CA ALA A 199 10.99 -30.20 9.53
C ALA A 199 12.12 -31.23 9.61
N ALA A 200 13.39 -30.79 9.57
CA ALA A 200 14.56 -31.65 9.72
C ALA A 200 14.56 -32.41 11.07
N LYS A 201 14.26 -31.72 12.18
CA LYS A 201 14.10 -32.37 13.50
C LYS A 201 12.95 -33.39 13.53
N LYS A 202 11.84 -33.12 12.83
CA LYS A 202 10.71 -34.06 12.71
C LYS A 202 11.09 -35.30 11.89
N ALA A 203 11.79 -35.11 10.77
CA ALA A 203 12.29 -36.18 9.91
C ALA A 203 13.27 -37.09 10.67
N PHE A 204 14.31 -36.52 11.30
CA PHE A 204 15.29 -37.27 12.11
C PHE A 204 14.63 -38.04 13.26
N LYS A 205 13.61 -37.46 13.92
CA LYS A 205 12.85 -38.16 14.98
C LYS A 205 11.98 -39.30 14.41
N ALA A 206 11.44 -39.16 13.20
CA ALA A 206 10.68 -40.21 12.53
C ALA A 206 11.59 -41.37 12.08
N GLU A 207 12.74 -41.06 11.49
CA GLU A 207 13.77 -42.02 11.09
C GLU A 207 14.31 -42.81 12.29
N LYS A 208 14.71 -42.14 13.37
CA LYS A 208 15.13 -42.80 14.63
C LYS A 208 14.03 -43.69 15.23
N LYS A 209 12.75 -43.35 15.03
CA LYS A 209 11.60 -44.17 15.44
C LYS A 209 11.40 -45.38 14.52
N ALA A 210 11.66 -45.24 13.21
CA ALA A 210 11.63 -46.33 12.24
C ALA A 210 12.74 -47.36 12.50
N LEU A 211 13.99 -46.90 12.66
CA LEU A 211 15.15 -47.73 13.03
C LEU A 211 14.89 -48.49 14.35
N LYS A 212 14.37 -47.83 15.39
CA LYS A 212 14.01 -48.50 16.66
C LYS A 212 12.85 -49.51 16.52
N LYS A 213 12.03 -49.40 15.47
CA LYS A 213 10.96 -50.36 15.13
C LYS A 213 11.48 -51.53 14.28
N GLN A 214 12.51 -51.32 13.46
CA GLN A 214 13.22 -52.38 12.71
C GLN A 214 14.09 -53.24 13.64
N GLY A 215 14.92 -52.63 14.51
CA GLY A 215 15.72 -53.40 15.48
C GLY A 215 14.87 -54.23 16.46
N LYS A 216 13.65 -53.77 16.78
CA LYS A 216 12.66 -54.58 17.55
C LYS A 216 12.04 -55.74 16.76
N LYS A 217 12.09 -55.72 15.42
CA LYS A 217 11.60 -56.81 14.54
C LYS A 217 12.66 -57.86 14.23
N GLU A 218 13.94 -57.51 14.27
CA GLU A 218 15.04 -58.45 14.06
C GLU A 218 15.30 -59.29 15.32
N ILE A 219 15.25 -58.68 16.51
CA ILE A 219 15.37 -59.40 17.79
C ILE A 219 14.19 -60.38 18.03
N SER A 220 13.07 -60.25 17.32
CA SER A 220 11.94 -61.18 17.39
C SER A 220 11.96 -62.30 16.33
N LYS A 221 13.12 -62.59 15.70
CA LYS A 221 13.27 -63.61 14.65
C LYS A 221 14.52 -64.50 14.83
N THR A 222 14.60 -65.17 15.97
CA THR A 222 15.41 -66.39 16.14
C THR A 222 14.52 -67.52 16.65
N PRO A 223 14.18 -68.54 15.82
CA PRO A 223 13.47 -69.73 16.28
C PRO A 223 14.40 -70.65 17.07
N ASN A 224 13.91 -71.21 18.18
CA ASN A 224 14.55 -72.32 18.87
C ASN A 224 14.66 -73.54 17.95
N ALA A 225 15.79 -74.25 18.01
CA ALA A 225 15.93 -75.58 17.40
C ALA A 225 16.88 -76.46 18.23
N LEU A 226 16.29 -77.48 18.88
CA LEU A 226 16.92 -78.67 19.50
C LEU A 226 17.88 -78.44 20.69
N ALA A 227 18.02 -79.36 21.66
CA ALA A 227 17.15 -80.46 22.12
C ALA A 227 17.66 -81.00 23.47
N LEU A 228 16.76 -81.60 24.27
CA LEU A 228 16.98 -82.66 25.28
C LEU A 228 18.00 -82.46 26.43
N ALA A 229 17.52 -82.76 27.65
CA ALA A 229 18.31 -83.05 28.86
C ALA A 229 18.25 -84.57 29.14
N PRO A 230 18.81 -85.14 30.24
CA PRO A 230 19.69 -84.59 31.29
C PRO A 230 20.98 -85.43 31.53
N ASP A 231 21.87 -85.02 32.44
CA ASP A 231 22.21 -85.80 33.67
C ASP A 231 23.51 -85.35 34.40
N ALA A 232 23.47 -85.54 35.73
CA ALA A 232 24.56 -85.77 36.69
C ALA A 232 25.79 -84.82 36.81
N ASP A 233 25.75 -84.02 37.90
CA ASP A 233 26.87 -83.61 38.78
C ASP A 233 27.62 -84.88 39.35
N PRO A 234 28.82 -84.84 40.00
CA PRO A 234 29.53 -83.65 40.50
C PRO A 234 31.09 -83.62 40.45
N SER A 235 31.61 -82.44 40.83
CA SER A 235 32.77 -82.23 41.74
C SER A 235 34.20 -81.91 41.21
N LEU A 236 34.81 -80.98 41.96
CA LEU A 236 36.24 -80.81 42.33
C LEU A 236 37.31 -80.37 41.30
N ALA A 237 37.69 -79.09 41.45
CA ALA A 237 39.03 -78.57 41.77
C ALA A 237 40.30 -79.19 41.12
N GLY A 238 41.20 -78.32 40.62
CA GLY A 238 42.63 -78.64 40.53
C GLY A 238 43.42 -77.99 39.39
N THR A 239 44.12 -76.90 39.72
CA THR A 239 45.49 -76.57 39.25
C THR A 239 46.06 -77.17 37.94
N GLY A 240 46.49 -76.26 37.05
CA GLY A 240 47.92 -76.16 36.72
C GLY A 240 48.42 -76.72 35.38
N GLU A 241 49.44 -76.01 34.87
CA GLU A 241 50.43 -76.39 33.85
C GLU A 241 50.03 -76.63 32.39
N GLY A 242 50.85 -76.04 31.51
CA GLY A 242 51.61 -76.91 30.60
C GLY A 242 51.45 -76.61 29.10
N PRO A 243 52.56 -76.40 28.35
CA PRO A 243 52.48 -75.91 26.96
C PRO A 243 52.82 -76.99 25.91
N LEU A 244 52.96 -76.53 24.65
CA LEU A 244 53.51 -77.15 23.42
C LEU A 244 52.44 -77.30 22.32
N SER A 245 52.67 -77.19 21.01
CA SER A 245 53.71 -76.62 20.11
C SER A 245 53.42 -77.19 18.69
N LYS A 246 54.04 -76.64 17.63
CA LYS A 246 54.11 -77.21 16.25
C LYS A 246 52.81 -77.08 15.41
N THR A 247 52.81 -76.99 14.08
CA THR A 247 53.83 -77.28 13.04
C THR A 247 53.81 -76.26 11.86
N SER A 248 54.99 -76.06 11.22
CA SER A 248 55.30 -76.18 9.76
C SER A 248 54.25 -75.77 8.70
N SER A 249 54.50 -75.03 7.59
CA SER A 249 55.71 -74.62 6.83
C SER A 249 55.32 -73.46 5.83
N ARG A 250 56.08 -72.95 4.84
CA ARG A 250 57.38 -73.28 4.18
C ARG A 250 57.97 -72.05 3.43
N VAL A 251 59.27 -72.15 3.06
CA VAL A 251 60.04 -71.62 1.90
C VAL A 251 59.19 -71.07 0.73
N SER A 252 59.44 -69.94 0.04
CA SER A 252 60.68 -69.26 -0.45
C SER A 252 60.38 -67.77 -0.86
N GLU A 253 61.27 -66.79 -1.12
CA GLU A 253 62.74 -66.60 -0.96
C GLU A 253 63.14 -65.07 -1.14
N LEU A 254 64.39 -64.80 -1.55
CA LEU A 254 65.15 -63.56 -1.84
C LEU A 254 64.42 -62.48 -2.68
N SER A 255 64.71 -61.17 -2.62
CA SER A 255 65.77 -60.35 -1.96
C SER A 255 65.34 -58.86 -1.94
N SER A 256 66.01 -57.85 -1.37
CA SER A 256 67.26 -57.73 -0.57
C SER A 256 67.27 -56.36 0.15
N ASN A 257 68.05 -56.22 1.24
CA ASN A 257 68.40 -54.94 1.90
C ASN A 257 69.94 -54.74 1.89
N PRO A 258 70.45 -53.51 2.17
CA PRO A 258 70.86 -53.23 3.55
C PRO A 258 70.49 -51.83 4.08
N GLU A 259 70.02 -51.85 5.34
CA GLU A 259 70.47 -51.02 6.48
C GLU A 259 70.60 -49.49 6.35
N SER A 260 69.75 -48.75 7.08
CA SER A 260 70.14 -48.15 8.38
C SER A 260 69.00 -47.30 8.97
N THR A 261 68.90 -47.30 10.30
CA THR A 261 67.97 -46.49 11.11
C THR A 261 68.79 -45.75 12.19
N PRO A 262 68.22 -44.88 13.04
CA PRO A 262 66.98 -44.10 12.94
C PRO A 262 67.20 -42.58 13.13
N SER A 263 66.19 -41.75 12.85
CA SER A 263 66.00 -40.50 13.63
C SER A 263 64.52 -40.09 13.66
N SER A 264 64.08 -39.60 14.81
CA SER A 264 62.68 -39.34 15.14
C SER A 264 62.29 -37.88 14.92
N SER A 265 61.16 -37.63 14.27
CA SER A 265 60.32 -36.46 14.57
C SER A 265 58.86 -36.68 14.17
N LEU A 266 57.95 -36.26 15.05
CA LEU A 266 56.50 -36.36 14.86
C LEU A 266 56.02 -35.28 13.87
N PRO A 267 55.12 -35.57 12.92
CA PRO A 267 54.57 -34.54 12.03
C PRO A 267 53.58 -33.65 12.79
N ALA A 268 53.89 -32.35 12.86
CA ALA A 268 53.00 -31.34 13.43
C ALA A 268 51.71 -31.15 12.60
N SER A 269 50.65 -30.70 13.27
CA SER A 269 49.32 -30.51 12.69
C SER A 269 49.31 -29.49 11.55
N ARG A 270 48.87 -29.94 10.36
CA ARG A 270 48.78 -29.10 9.16
C ARG A 270 47.53 -28.22 9.24
N VAL A 271 47.67 -27.00 9.75
CA VAL A 271 46.65 -25.95 9.64
C VAL A 271 46.47 -25.59 8.17
N PRO A 272 45.24 -25.58 7.60
CA PRO A 272 45.04 -25.15 6.22
C PRO A 272 45.34 -23.66 6.07
N SER A 273 46.23 -23.30 5.14
CA SER A 273 46.49 -21.91 4.78
C SER A 273 45.22 -21.26 4.21
N ARG A 274 44.90 -20.06 4.71
CA ARG A 274 43.88 -19.21 4.09
C ARG A 274 44.42 -18.68 2.77
N ASP A 275 43.84 -19.13 1.68
CA ASP A 275 43.96 -18.49 0.36
C ASP A 275 43.40 -17.05 0.43
N PRO A 276 44.22 -16.01 0.21
CA PRO A 276 43.78 -14.62 0.26
C PRO A 276 43.06 -14.15 -1.01
N SER A 277 42.96 -14.98 -2.06
CA SER A 277 42.31 -14.64 -3.33
C SER A 277 40.78 -14.81 -3.32
N ARG A 278 40.22 -15.52 -2.33
CA ARG A 278 38.77 -15.68 -2.19
C ARG A 278 38.16 -14.43 -1.55
N ALA A 279 37.88 -13.42 -2.39
CA ALA A 279 37.05 -12.28 -2.02
C ALA A 279 35.79 -12.76 -1.29
N PRO A 280 35.35 -12.07 -0.21
CA PRO A 280 34.14 -12.45 0.49
C PRO A 280 33.00 -12.41 -0.52
N SER A 281 32.30 -13.54 -0.67
CA SER A 281 31.10 -13.62 -1.51
C SER A 281 30.16 -12.51 -1.06
N ARG A 282 29.99 -11.46 -1.90
CA ARG A 282 29.02 -10.40 -1.62
C ARG A 282 27.71 -11.11 -1.33
N THR A 283 27.17 -10.94 -0.11
CA THR A 283 25.76 -11.22 0.13
C THR A 283 24.99 -10.54 -0.99
N PRO A 284 24.12 -11.25 -1.72
CA PRO A 284 23.39 -10.65 -2.82
C PRO A 284 22.69 -9.40 -2.30
N SER A 285 23.11 -8.25 -2.82
CA SER A 285 22.51 -6.97 -2.47
C SER A 285 21.12 -6.98 -3.07
N ILE A 286 20.11 -7.10 -2.22
CA ILE A 286 18.71 -7.03 -2.62
C ILE A 286 18.49 -5.63 -3.17
N ASP A 287 18.34 -5.54 -4.49
CA ASP A 287 18.12 -4.29 -5.20
C ASP A 287 16.63 -3.95 -5.14
N ILE A 288 16.27 -2.89 -4.44
CA ILE A 288 14.90 -2.45 -4.21
C ILE A 288 14.79 -0.98 -4.61
N SER A 289 13.90 -0.69 -5.55
CA SER A 289 13.56 0.65 -6.00
C SER A 289 12.05 0.88 -5.94
N ILE A 290 11.67 2.14 -5.80
CA ILE A 290 10.32 2.61 -6.12
C ILE A 290 10.36 3.11 -7.56
N ASP A 291 9.43 2.61 -8.36
CA ASP A 291 9.25 2.96 -9.77
C ASP A 291 8.46 4.29 -9.86
N PRO A 292 9.06 5.40 -10.32
CA PRO A 292 8.38 6.67 -10.47
C PRO A 292 7.64 6.80 -11.80
N THR A 293 7.76 5.85 -12.74
CA THR A 293 7.01 5.89 -14.00
C THR A 293 5.65 5.25 -13.86
N ARG A 294 5.52 4.17 -13.06
CA ARG A 294 4.22 3.52 -12.80
C ARG A 294 3.57 4.04 -11.52
N VAL A 295 2.85 5.15 -11.64
CA VAL A 295 2.10 5.77 -10.54
C VAL A 295 0.63 5.90 -10.89
N ALA A 296 -0.24 5.35 -10.03
CA ALA A 296 -1.68 5.51 -10.08
C ALA A 296 -2.15 6.43 -8.95
N ILE A 297 -3.16 7.24 -9.20
CA ILE A 297 -3.77 8.14 -8.21
C ILE A 297 -5.19 7.66 -7.92
N SER A 298 -5.48 7.39 -6.66
CA SER A 298 -6.77 6.89 -6.16
C SER A 298 -7.41 7.91 -5.24
N GLY A 299 -8.75 7.97 -5.23
CA GLY A 299 -9.44 8.63 -4.14
C GLY A 299 -10.95 8.49 -4.14
N PHE A 300 -11.51 8.61 -2.94
CA PHE A 300 -12.94 8.37 -2.66
C PHE A 300 -13.63 9.66 -2.23
N SER A 301 -14.76 10.02 -2.82
CA SER A 301 -15.52 11.24 -2.45
C SER A 301 -14.67 12.53 -2.56
N SER A 302 -14.36 13.21 -1.45
CA SER A 302 -13.38 14.32 -1.40
C SER A 302 -11.96 13.90 -1.80
N GLY A 303 -11.58 12.65 -1.56
CA GLY A 303 -10.31 12.12 -2.07
C GLY A 303 -10.31 11.99 -3.58
N GLY A 304 -11.44 11.63 -4.20
CA GLY A 304 -11.57 11.56 -5.66
C GLY A 304 -11.44 12.94 -6.33
N ASN A 305 -11.83 14.00 -5.62
CA ASN A 305 -11.56 15.38 -6.01
C ASN A 305 -10.06 15.69 -6.02
N LEU A 306 -9.31 15.27 -4.98
CA LEU A 306 -7.85 15.41 -4.96
C LEU A 306 -7.18 14.58 -6.06
N ALA A 307 -7.63 13.33 -6.25
CA ALA A 307 -7.09 12.43 -7.26
C ALA A 307 -7.20 13.00 -8.68
N LEU A 308 -8.38 13.53 -9.05
CA LEU A 308 -8.56 14.20 -10.34
C LEU A 308 -7.72 15.48 -10.45
N ASN A 309 -7.63 16.28 -9.38
CA ASN A 309 -6.78 17.48 -9.34
C ASN A 309 -5.30 17.19 -9.65
N LEU A 310 -4.75 16.05 -9.21
CA LEU A 310 -3.35 15.71 -9.48
C LEU A 310 -3.08 15.32 -10.95
N GLY A 311 -4.12 14.99 -11.72
CA GLY A 311 -4.02 14.79 -13.17
C GLY A 311 -4.29 16.03 -14.03
N LEU A 312 -4.58 17.18 -13.40
CA LEU A 312 -4.98 18.42 -14.09
C LEU A 312 -3.94 19.53 -13.95
N SER A 313 -3.65 20.18 -15.08
CA SER A 313 -3.11 21.54 -15.13
C SER A 313 -4.28 22.52 -15.31
N VAL A 314 -4.27 23.65 -14.61
CA VAL A 314 -5.26 24.73 -14.81
C VAL A 314 -4.53 25.99 -15.25
N HIS A 315 -4.91 26.54 -16.40
CA HIS A 315 -4.24 27.66 -17.05
C HIS A 315 -5.14 28.91 -17.13
N PRO A 316 -4.58 30.10 -17.39
CA PRO A 316 -5.36 31.25 -17.83
C PRO A 316 -6.18 30.90 -19.08
N PRO A 317 -7.44 31.37 -19.20
CA PRO A 317 -8.10 32.37 -18.35
C PRO A 317 -8.83 31.81 -17.12
N GLN A 318 -8.82 30.49 -16.87
CA GLN A 318 -9.53 29.90 -15.72
C GLN A 318 -8.94 30.31 -14.37
N LEU A 319 -7.64 30.62 -14.33
CA LEU A 319 -6.93 31.18 -13.18
C LEU A 319 -6.03 32.34 -13.63
N ASP A 320 -5.78 33.29 -12.72
CA ASP A 320 -4.85 34.41 -12.94
C ASP A 320 -3.38 33.96 -13.07
N SER A 321 -3.04 32.79 -12.52
CA SER A 321 -1.73 32.15 -12.61
C SER A 321 -1.91 30.68 -12.96
N ALA A 322 -1.05 30.15 -13.83
CA ALA A 322 -1.07 28.73 -14.16
C ALA A 322 -0.75 27.87 -12.93
N TRP A 323 -1.52 26.81 -12.74
CA TRP A 323 -1.28 25.79 -11.73
C TRP A 323 -1.08 24.44 -12.42
N PRO A 324 0.18 24.04 -12.70
CA PRO A 324 0.46 22.83 -13.47
C PRO A 324 0.14 21.56 -12.68
N CYS A 325 -0.16 20.50 -13.43
CA CYS A 325 -0.12 19.11 -12.96
C CYS A 325 1.27 18.81 -12.36
N PRO A 326 1.38 18.06 -11.24
CA PRO A 326 2.68 17.67 -10.70
C PRO A 326 3.39 16.56 -11.50
N PHE A 327 2.71 15.88 -12.41
CA PHE A 327 3.37 14.98 -13.35
C PHE A 327 4.11 15.80 -14.43
N PRO A 328 5.36 15.46 -14.78
CA PRO A 328 6.04 16.05 -15.93
C PRO A 328 5.26 15.81 -17.22
N SER A 329 5.20 16.79 -18.12
CA SER A 329 4.47 16.66 -19.39
C SER A 329 4.99 15.55 -20.31
N ASP A 330 6.24 15.13 -20.10
CA ASP A 330 6.93 14.03 -20.78
C ASP A 330 6.90 12.73 -19.97
N HIS A 331 5.99 12.59 -18.99
CA HIS A 331 5.84 11.37 -18.21
C HIS A 331 5.62 10.14 -19.14
N PRO A 332 6.45 9.09 -19.02
CA PRO A 332 6.62 8.09 -20.09
C PRO A 332 5.58 6.96 -20.08
N SER A 333 4.68 6.95 -19.10
CA SER A 333 3.76 5.84 -18.82
C SER A 333 2.35 6.36 -18.56
N THR A 334 1.37 5.48 -18.66
CA THR A 334 -0.03 5.81 -18.36
C THR A 334 -0.23 6.16 -16.88
N ILE A 335 -1.13 7.11 -16.60
CA ILE A 335 -1.48 7.55 -15.24
C ILE A 335 -2.93 7.13 -14.95
N PRO A 336 -3.16 6.01 -14.25
CA PRO A 336 -4.50 5.61 -13.81
C PRO A 336 -5.03 6.57 -12.75
N LEU A 337 -6.16 7.22 -13.03
CA LEU A 337 -6.95 8.01 -12.09
C LEU A 337 -8.16 7.19 -11.65
N LEU A 338 -8.14 6.69 -10.41
CA LEU A 338 -9.13 5.79 -9.83
C LEU A 338 -10.09 6.62 -8.97
N LEU A 339 -11.21 7.04 -9.56
CA LEU A 339 -12.13 8.05 -9.04
C LEU A 339 -13.40 7.40 -8.50
N PHE A 340 -13.46 7.17 -7.19
CA PHE A 340 -14.63 6.60 -6.54
C PHE A 340 -15.58 7.71 -6.10
N TYR A 341 -16.73 7.82 -6.76
CA TYR A 341 -17.80 8.79 -6.48
C TYR A 341 -17.27 10.21 -6.13
N PRO A 342 -16.42 10.81 -6.99
CA PRO A 342 -15.69 12.03 -6.69
C PRO A 342 -16.62 13.23 -6.48
N SER A 343 -16.25 14.12 -5.56
CA SER A 343 -16.90 15.44 -5.42
C SER A 343 -16.37 16.41 -6.48
N LEU A 344 -16.99 16.43 -7.66
CA LEU A 344 -16.52 17.17 -8.84
C LEU A 344 -16.92 18.65 -8.85
N ASP A 345 -18.07 18.98 -8.26
CA ASP A 345 -18.58 20.33 -8.07
C ASP A 345 -19.02 20.54 -6.61
N LEU A 346 -18.46 21.57 -5.97
CA LEU A 346 -18.69 21.93 -4.57
C LEU A 346 -19.50 23.21 -4.39
N HIS A 347 -20.07 23.79 -5.47
CA HIS A 347 -21.00 24.92 -5.36
C HIS A 347 -22.24 24.62 -4.52
N GLN A 348 -22.68 23.36 -4.45
CA GLN A 348 -23.81 22.95 -3.63
C GLN A 348 -23.34 22.31 -2.32
N LEU A 349 -23.85 22.83 -1.20
CA LEU A 349 -23.77 22.17 0.10
C LEU A 349 -24.40 20.77 0.04
N PRO A 350 -24.00 19.83 0.91
CA PRO A 350 -24.56 18.48 0.96
C PRO A 350 -26.09 18.41 0.93
N SER A 351 -26.81 19.31 1.61
CA SER A 351 -28.29 19.37 1.54
C SER A 351 -28.87 19.97 0.25
N GLU A 352 -28.16 20.94 -0.36
CA GLU A 352 -28.55 21.67 -1.58
C GLU A 352 -28.47 20.81 -2.86
N ARG A 353 -27.69 19.71 -2.82
CA ARG A 353 -27.44 18.85 -3.99
C ARG A 353 -28.70 18.21 -4.55
N THR A 354 -28.79 18.19 -5.89
CA THR A 354 -29.81 17.42 -6.63
C THR A 354 -29.67 15.94 -6.31
N ARG A 355 -30.78 15.31 -5.91
CA ARG A 355 -30.85 13.89 -5.54
C ARG A 355 -31.67 13.09 -6.57
N PRO A 356 -31.45 11.78 -6.72
CA PRO A 356 -32.38 10.89 -7.44
C PRO A 356 -33.81 11.04 -6.89
N ALA A 357 -34.82 10.93 -7.76
CA ALA A 357 -36.22 11.20 -7.38
C ALA A 357 -36.78 10.31 -6.26
N HIS A 358 -36.18 9.13 -6.05
CA HIS A 358 -36.54 8.17 -5.00
C HIS A 358 -35.67 8.27 -3.74
N ALA A 359 -34.58 9.06 -3.76
CA ALA A 359 -33.66 9.16 -2.63
C ALA A 359 -34.24 10.06 -1.52
N PRO A 360 -34.23 9.64 -0.25
CA PRO A 360 -34.77 10.43 0.84
C PRO A 360 -33.99 11.74 0.99
N VAL A 361 -34.70 12.84 1.28
CA VAL A 361 -34.05 14.09 1.67
C VAL A 361 -33.31 13.86 2.99
N PRO A 362 -31.97 13.98 3.07
CA PRO A 362 -31.26 13.93 4.34
C PRO A 362 -31.79 15.05 5.22
N LYS A 363 -32.42 14.68 6.34
CA LYS A 363 -32.97 15.58 7.35
C LYS A 363 -32.35 15.27 8.70
N GLY A 364 -32.20 16.32 9.50
CA GLY A 364 -31.65 16.23 10.85
C GLY A 364 -30.13 16.12 10.90
N PHE A 365 -29.67 15.59 12.03
CA PHE A 365 -28.33 15.77 12.58
C PHE A 365 -27.15 15.69 11.60
N TRP A 366 -27.08 14.63 10.78
CA TRP A 366 -25.93 14.40 9.88
C TRP A 366 -25.91 15.37 8.69
N SER A 367 -27.07 15.79 8.20
CA SER A 367 -27.17 16.79 7.13
C SER A 367 -26.71 18.15 7.63
N GLU A 368 -27.29 18.60 8.74
CA GLU A 368 -26.91 19.87 9.38
C GLU A 368 -25.42 19.90 9.77
N THR A 369 -24.86 18.76 10.18
CA THR A 369 -23.44 18.65 10.52
C THR A 369 -22.57 18.80 9.28
N SER A 370 -22.97 18.21 8.16
CA SER A 370 -22.23 18.31 6.90
C SER A 370 -22.31 19.73 6.32
N ASP A 371 -23.50 20.35 6.34
CA ASP A 371 -23.68 21.74 5.89
C ASP A 371 -22.95 22.76 6.77
N LEU A 372 -22.82 22.50 8.08
CA LEU A 372 -22.06 23.35 9.00
C LEU A 372 -20.54 23.20 8.79
N LEU A 373 -20.05 21.97 8.56
CA LEU A 373 -18.62 21.69 8.51
C LEU A 373 -18.00 21.88 7.12
N ALA A 374 -18.72 21.64 6.02
CA ALA A 374 -18.19 21.82 4.67
C ALA A 374 -17.63 23.24 4.39
N PRO A 375 -18.32 24.35 4.77
CA PRO A 375 -17.80 25.70 4.63
C PRO A 375 -16.53 25.99 5.44
N THR A 376 -16.23 25.17 6.45
CA THR A 376 -15.05 25.39 7.31
C THR A 376 -13.75 24.97 6.62
N TYR A 377 -13.81 24.02 5.68
CA TYR A 377 -12.69 23.73 4.78
C TYR A 377 -12.74 24.61 3.53
N LEU A 378 -13.90 24.69 2.85
CA LEU A 378 -14.05 25.41 1.59
C LEU A 378 -15.08 26.53 1.73
N PRO A 379 -14.63 27.78 1.91
CA PRO A 379 -15.53 28.94 1.91
C PRO A 379 -16.37 29.03 0.63
N ARG A 380 -17.62 29.50 0.75
CA ARG A 380 -18.62 29.46 -0.35
C ARG A 380 -18.15 30.23 -1.59
N GLU A 381 -17.47 31.35 -1.36
CA GLU A 381 -16.88 32.20 -2.40
C GLU A 381 -15.72 31.54 -3.16
N GLN A 382 -15.12 30.47 -2.61
CA GLN A 382 -14.06 29.69 -3.27
C GLN A 382 -14.58 28.41 -3.92
N ALA A 383 -15.87 28.06 -3.75
CA ALA A 383 -16.43 26.81 -4.26
C ALA A 383 -16.37 26.68 -5.79
N GLY A 384 -16.44 27.80 -6.52
CA GLY A 384 -16.28 27.84 -7.97
C GLY A 384 -14.84 27.82 -8.48
N HIS A 385 -13.84 27.82 -7.60
CA HIS A 385 -12.44 27.73 -8.00
C HIS A 385 -12.20 26.38 -8.71
N PRO A 386 -11.61 26.33 -9.93
CA PRO A 386 -11.46 25.09 -10.69
C PRO A 386 -10.72 23.95 -9.97
N ARG A 387 -9.85 24.27 -9.00
CA ARG A 387 -9.19 23.25 -8.16
C ARG A 387 -9.97 22.83 -6.91
N ALA A 388 -10.94 23.62 -6.47
CA ALA A 388 -11.91 23.20 -5.47
C ALA A 388 -12.99 22.31 -6.13
N SER A 389 -13.39 22.65 -7.35
CA SER A 389 -14.38 21.94 -8.16
C SER A 389 -13.77 21.46 -9.49
N PRO A 390 -12.95 20.38 -9.50
CA PRO A 390 -12.20 19.91 -10.67
C PRO A 390 -13.08 19.41 -11.82
N GLY A 391 -14.37 19.17 -11.58
CA GLY A 391 -15.34 18.94 -12.67
C GLY A 391 -15.51 20.15 -13.59
N LEU A 392 -15.22 21.35 -13.10
CA LEU A 392 -15.35 22.62 -13.82
C LEU A 392 -14.10 22.99 -14.62
N ALA A 393 -12.93 22.46 -14.26
CA ALA A 393 -11.67 22.68 -14.97
C ALA A 393 -11.76 22.27 -16.46
N ASP A 394 -10.99 22.92 -17.32
CA ASP A 394 -10.93 22.55 -18.73
C ASP A 394 -10.27 21.16 -18.89
N LEU A 395 -10.84 20.33 -19.76
CA LEU A 395 -10.32 18.99 -20.05
C LEU A 395 -9.10 19.03 -20.97
N GLU A 396 -8.84 20.16 -21.62
CA GLU A 396 -7.55 20.45 -22.26
C GLU A 396 -6.39 20.50 -21.25
N GLY A 397 -6.69 20.75 -19.97
CA GLY A 397 -5.71 20.68 -18.89
C GLY A 397 -5.43 19.28 -18.35
N LEU A 398 -6.17 18.26 -18.77
CA LEU A 398 -5.97 16.88 -18.31
C LEU A 398 -4.69 16.30 -18.93
N HIS A 399 -3.80 15.75 -18.11
CA HIS A 399 -2.55 15.16 -18.58
C HIS A 399 -2.78 14.12 -19.70
N ASP A 400 -1.98 14.13 -20.77
CA ASP A 400 -2.21 13.28 -21.96
C ASP A 400 -2.14 11.78 -21.63
N GLN A 401 -1.30 11.41 -20.67
CA GLN A 401 -1.21 10.03 -20.15
C GLN A 401 -2.34 9.63 -19.17
N ALA A 402 -3.19 10.56 -18.72
CA ALA A 402 -4.24 10.24 -17.77
C ALA A 402 -5.32 9.33 -18.37
N ARG A 403 -5.68 8.28 -17.65
CA ARG A 403 -6.78 7.36 -17.96
C ARG A 403 -7.65 7.21 -16.72
N MET A 404 -8.96 7.41 -16.85
CA MET A 404 -9.88 7.57 -15.73
C MET A 404 -10.81 6.37 -15.59
N LEU A 405 -10.81 5.76 -14.41
CA LEU A 405 -11.87 4.87 -13.95
C LEU A 405 -12.77 5.64 -13.00
N LEU A 406 -14.05 5.76 -13.34
CA LEU A 406 -15.06 6.47 -12.54
C LEU A 406 -16.10 5.47 -12.01
N VAL A 407 -16.20 5.33 -10.68
CA VAL A 407 -17.15 4.43 -10.02
C VAL A 407 -18.31 5.24 -9.44
N LEU A 408 -19.53 5.00 -9.92
CA LEU A 408 -20.72 5.79 -9.59
C LEU A 408 -21.83 4.94 -8.93
N PRO A 409 -22.17 5.17 -7.65
CA PRO A 409 -23.43 4.71 -7.05
C PRO A 409 -24.62 5.49 -7.62
N SER A 410 -25.77 4.84 -7.81
CA SER A 410 -26.99 5.57 -8.25
C SER A 410 -27.71 6.30 -7.11
N ASN A 411 -27.65 5.81 -5.87
CA ASN A 411 -28.26 6.46 -4.69
C ASN A 411 -27.27 7.42 -3.99
N ASP A 412 -26.86 8.48 -4.68
CA ASP A 412 -25.87 9.46 -4.19
C ASP A 412 -26.24 10.92 -4.53
N SER A 413 -25.99 11.81 -3.57
CA SER A 413 -26.02 13.27 -3.72
C SER A 413 -25.04 13.81 -4.78
N LEU A 414 -23.99 13.05 -5.11
CA LEU A 414 -23.00 13.38 -6.14
C LEU A 414 -23.33 12.79 -7.52
N ALA A 415 -24.35 11.92 -7.63
CA ALA A 415 -24.67 11.26 -8.90
C ALA A 415 -25.00 12.28 -10.01
N HIS A 416 -25.79 13.32 -9.71
CA HIS A 416 -26.21 14.31 -10.71
C HIS A 416 -25.03 15.11 -11.30
N GLN A 417 -24.14 15.63 -10.45
CA GLN A 417 -22.92 16.32 -10.93
C GLN A 417 -21.96 15.37 -11.64
N SER A 418 -21.93 14.09 -11.24
CA SER A 418 -21.11 13.07 -11.89
C SER A 418 -21.61 12.80 -13.31
N GLU A 419 -22.91 12.68 -13.54
CA GLU A 419 -23.46 12.48 -14.89
C GLU A 419 -23.28 13.72 -15.79
N ILE A 420 -23.36 14.94 -15.25
CA ILE A 420 -23.00 16.17 -15.97
C ILE A 420 -21.53 16.11 -16.43
N TRP A 421 -20.63 15.69 -15.55
CA TRP A 421 -19.20 15.56 -15.88
C TRP A 421 -18.90 14.40 -16.83
N VAL A 422 -19.56 13.24 -16.68
CA VAL A 422 -19.45 12.12 -17.64
C VAL A 422 -19.86 12.58 -19.04
N LYS A 423 -20.97 13.32 -19.16
CA LYS A 423 -21.39 13.91 -20.43
C LYS A 423 -20.31 14.85 -20.99
N LYS A 424 -19.83 15.80 -20.19
CA LYS A 424 -18.74 16.73 -20.56
C LYS A 424 -17.49 16.00 -21.07
N VAL A 425 -17.06 14.92 -20.40
CA VAL A 425 -15.87 14.14 -20.82
C VAL A 425 -16.15 13.32 -22.08
N LYS A 426 -17.35 12.73 -22.23
CA LYS A 426 -17.70 11.92 -23.41
C LYS A 426 -17.93 12.75 -24.67
N GLU A 427 -18.35 14.01 -24.53
CA GLU A 427 -18.42 14.99 -25.62
C GLU A 427 -17.05 15.60 -25.98
N HIS A 428 -16.03 15.40 -25.13
CA HIS A 428 -14.67 15.88 -25.34
C HIS A 428 -13.79 14.88 -26.10
N ARG A 429 -12.69 15.34 -26.72
CA ARG A 429 -11.70 14.47 -27.38
C ARG A 429 -11.07 13.41 -26.46
N ARG A 430 -11.11 13.63 -25.14
CA ARG A 430 -10.66 12.70 -24.08
C ARG A 430 -11.72 11.66 -23.68
N GLY A 431 -12.87 11.59 -24.36
CA GLY A 431 -13.97 10.67 -24.04
C GLY A 431 -13.61 9.18 -24.11
N GLY A 432 -12.58 8.81 -24.88
CA GLY A 432 -12.01 7.46 -24.93
C GLY A 432 -11.25 7.04 -23.66
N ASP A 433 -10.73 8.01 -22.90
CA ASP A 433 -9.91 7.77 -21.71
C ASP A 433 -10.73 7.51 -20.44
N LEU A 434 -12.06 7.61 -20.52
CA LEU A 434 -12.98 7.46 -19.38
C LEU A 434 -13.75 6.12 -19.42
N ARG A 435 -13.43 5.22 -18.49
CA ARG A 435 -14.26 4.05 -18.13
C ARG A 435 -15.20 4.45 -16.98
N VAL A 436 -16.49 4.16 -17.12
CA VAL A 436 -17.50 4.46 -16.08
C VAL A 436 -18.18 3.16 -15.65
N GLU A 437 -18.10 2.85 -14.37
CA GLU A 437 -18.73 1.69 -13.74
C GLU A 437 -19.88 2.21 -12.86
N ARG A 438 -21.12 1.84 -13.18
CA ARG A 438 -22.32 2.25 -12.43
C ARG A 438 -22.86 1.11 -11.59
N TYR A 439 -23.29 1.44 -10.37
CA TYR A 439 -23.83 0.49 -9.41
C TYR A 439 -25.19 0.96 -8.91
N GLU A 440 -26.22 0.23 -9.31
CA GLU A 440 -27.59 0.49 -8.86
C GLU A 440 -27.77 0.19 -7.38
N ASP A 441 -28.71 0.92 -6.76
CA ASP A 441 -29.10 0.86 -5.34
C ASP A 441 -27.98 1.10 -4.30
N MET A 442 -26.73 1.24 -4.74
CA MET A 442 -25.59 1.54 -3.87
C MET A 442 -25.64 2.99 -3.40
N LYS A 443 -25.32 3.18 -2.11
CA LYS A 443 -25.29 4.49 -1.43
C LYS A 443 -23.88 5.09 -1.42
N HIS A 444 -23.76 6.41 -1.35
CA HIS A 444 -22.47 7.09 -1.18
C HIS A 444 -21.63 6.46 -0.04
N GLY A 445 -20.34 6.21 -0.30
CA GLY A 445 -19.41 5.69 0.71
C GLY A 445 -19.48 4.18 1.00
N TRP A 446 -20.36 3.40 0.36
CA TRP A 446 -20.56 1.97 0.70
C TRP A 446 -19.29 1.12 0.65
N THR A 447 -18.36 1.40 -0.27
CA THR A 447 -17.09 0.65 -0.37
C THR A 447 -16.18 0.85 0.85
N GLN A 448 -16.36 1.94 1.60
CA GLN A 448 -15.59 2.32 2.78
C GLN A 448 -16.26 1.92 4.11
N MET A 449 -17.49 1.37 4.07
CA MET A 449 -18.21 1.00 5.29
C MET A 449 -17.71 -0.32 5.90
N PRO A 450 -17.80 -0.50 7.24
CA PRO A 450 -17.49 -1.76 7.90
C PRO A 450 -18.30 -2.92 7.32
N GLU A 451 -17.66 -4.07 7.10
CA GLU A 451 -18.29 -5.20 6.40
C GLU A 451 -19.54 -5.75 7.11
N GLY A 452 -19.60 -5.68 8.44
CA GLY A 452 -20.77 -6.05 9.23
C GLY A 452 -21.97 -5.10 9.07
N TRP A 453 -21.81 -3.96 8.38
CA TRP A 453 -22.89 -3.02 8.06
C TRP A 453 -23.36 -3.13 6.60
N LEU A 454 -22.74 -4.01 5.81
CA LEU A 454 -23.06 -4.21 4.41
C LEU A 454 -24.01 -5.40 4.23
N SER A 455 -25.00 -5.22 3.37
CA SER A 455 -25.74 -6.32 2.74
C SER A 455 -24.82 -7.19 1.89
N ASP A 456 -25.24 -8.40 1.57
CA ASP A 456 -24.44 -9.31 0.72
C ASP A 456 -24.31 -8.79 -0.72
N GLU A 457 -25.26 -7.98 -1.18
CA GLU A 457 -25.16 -7.23 -2.43
C GLU A 457 -24.09 -6.14 -2.37
N GLU A 458 -24.07 -5.31 -1.33
CA GLU A 458 -23.02 -4.30 -1.14
C GLU A 458 -21.62 -4.93 -1.01
N LYS A 459 -21.50 -6.11 -0.37
CA LYS A 459 -20.24 -6.87 -0.33
C LYS A 459 -19.83 -7.37 -1.72
N ARG A 460 -20.79 -7.89 -2.49
CA ARG A 460 -20.59 -8.37 -3.87
C ARG A 460 -20.16 -7.25 -4.80
N THR A 461 -20.83 -6.09 -4.78
CA THR A 461 -20.47 -4.94 -5.62
C THR A 461 -19.13 -4.34 -5.19
N ARG A 462 -18.85 -4.23 -3.88
CA ARG A 462 -17.52 -3.81 -3.37
C ARG A 462 -16.39 -4.71 -3.89
N LYS A 463 -16.61 -6.03 -4.02
CA LYS A 463 -15.64 -6.96 -4.60
C LYS A 463 -15.48 -6.78 -6.12
N ASP A 464 -16.59 -6.69 -6.87
CA ASP A 464 -16.59 -6.44 -8.32
C ASP A 464 -15.86 -5.13 -8.69
N ILE A 465 -16.12 -4.04 -7.95
CA ILE A 465 -15.43 -2.75 -8.08
C ILE A 465 -13.93 -2.92 -7.91
N PHE A 466 -13.53 -3.65 -6.87
CA PHE A 466 -12.12 -3.87 -6.57
C PHE A 466 -11.42 -4.70 -7.66
N GLU A 467 -12.05 -5.78 -8.14
CA GLU A 467 -11.55 -6.59 -9.25
C GLU A 467 -11.37 -5.78 -10.55
N LYS A 468 -12.36 -4.93 -10.90
CA LYS A 468 -12.27 -4.01 -12.05
C LYS A 468 -11.23 -2.91 -11.87
N THR A 469 -11.02 -2.44 -10.65
CA THR A 469 -9.96 -1.46 -10.32
C THR A 469 -8.58 -2.08 -10.54
N LEU A 470 -8.39 -3.33 -10.11
CA LEU A 470 -7.16 -4.09 -10.34
C LEU A 470 -6.93 -4.36 -11.83
N GLU A 471 -7.96 -4.81 -12.55
CA GLU A 471 -7.93 -5.00 -14.01
C GLU A 471 -7.48 -3.72 -14.72
N PHE A 472 -8.19 -2.61 -14.50
CA PHE A 472 -7.89 -1.31 -15.13
C PHE A 472 -6.46 -0.83 -14.84
N THR A 473 -5.97 -1.01 -13.61
CA THR A 473 -4.61 -0.58 -13.22
C THR A 473 -3.53 -1.49 -13.82
N ARG A 474 -3.74 -2.82 -13.81
CA ARG A 474 -2.80 -3.80 -14.39
C ARG A 474 -2.70 -3.66 -15.91
N ASP A 475 -3.83 -3.46 -16.60
CA ASP A 475 -3.88 -3.30 -18.05
C ASP A 475 -3.09 -2.08 -18.53
N LEU A 476 -3.15 -0.98 -17.79
CA LEU A 476 -2.45 0.26 -18.10
C LEU A 476 -0.94 0.11 -17.90
N TRP A 477 -0.50 -0.26 -16.69
CA TRP A 477 0.91 -0.52 -16.39
C TRP A 477 1.53 -1.66 -17.21
N GLY A 478 0.73 -2.64 -17.64
CA GLY A 478 1.18 -3.79 -18.45
C GLY A 478 1.38 -3.46 -19.94
N ARG A 479 0.66 -2.47 -20.49
CA ARG A 479 0.90 -1.96 -21.86
C ARG A 479 2.23 -1.24 -21.94
N ASP A 480 2.51 -0.39 -20.96
CA ASP A 480 3.76 0.37 -20.86
C ASP A 480 4.99 -0.58 -20.81
N GLU A 481 4.88 -1.74 -20.15
CA GLU A 481 5.93 -2.77 -20.14
C GLU A 481 6.19 -3.46 -21.49
N MET A 482 5.27 -3.38 -22.45
CA MET A 482 5.45 -3.91 -23.81
C MET A 482 5.90 -2.83 -24.79
N GLU A 483 5.38 -1.60 -24.68
CA GLU A 483 5.82 -0.48 -25.52
C GLU A 483 7.28 -0.05 -25.23
N VAL A 484 7.74 -0.14 -23.98
CA VAL A 484 9.15 0.14 -23.61
C VAL A 484 10.14 -0.96 -24.08
N LYS A 485 9.63 -2.11 -24.57
CA LYS A 485 10.44 -3.23 -25.07
C LYS A 485 10.40 -3.39 -26.60
N GLY A 486 9.64 -2.56 -27.31
CA GLY A 486 9.54 -2.50 -28.78
C GLY A 486 10.47 -1.44 -29.38
#